data_AF-A0A2P0QMS4-F1
#
_entry.id   AF-A0A2P0QMS4-F1
#
_cell.length_a   1.000
_cell.length_b   1.000
_cell.length_c   1.000
_cell.angle_alpha   90.00
_cell.angle_beta   90.00
_cell.angle_gamma   90.00
#
_symmetry.space_group_name_H-M   'P 1'
#
loop_
_entity.id
_entity.type
_entity.pdbx_description
1 polymer ?
#
loop_
_entity_poly.entity_id
_entity_poly.type
_entity_poly.pdbx_seq_one_letter_code
_entity_poly.pdbx_strand_id
1 'polypeptide(L)'
;MNIKMILAEALDLLEKLLNDLKEKQSLFSLLILAFTVAGVSGLFLYLLDPNVHTIFDGIWSAWVTMTHVGFGDVVPTSFLGRLLSAALILFGLVLFSFFTAILSVTLIGKNMDAWGINVQQLEKDAGVLKAEENQILLELVRLRKRMDALEKRISSGTR
;
A
#
# COMPACT_ATOMS: atom_id res chain seq x y z
N MET A 1 -29.03 18.97 -15.32
CA MET A 1 -28.16 17.79 -15.55
C MET A 1 -28.17 16.96 -14.26
N ASN A 2 -28.62 15.70 -14.33
CA ASN A 2 -29.09 14.94 -13.16
C ASN A 2 -27.93 14.51 -12.23
N ILE A 3 -27.98 14.92 -10.97
CA ILE A 3 -27.04 14.57 -9.89
C ILE A 3 -26.78 13.05 -9.78
N LYS A 4 -27.77 12.21 -10.09
CA LYS A 4 -27.65 10.75 -10.12
C LYS A 4 -26.65 10.24 -11.16
N MET A 5 -26.50 10.93 -12.29
CA MET A 5 -25.59 10.56 -13.37
C MET A 5 -24.13 10.78 -12.97
N ILE A 6 -23.84 11.89 -12.29
CA ILE A 6 -22.50 12.22 -11.79
C ILE A 6 -22.10 11.27 -10.66
N LEU A 7 -23.03 10.92 -9.77
CA LEU A 7 -22.76 9.95 -8.71
C LEU A 7 -22.44 8.56 -9.28
N ALA A 8 -23.15 8.15 -10.34
CA ALA A 8 -22.89 6.91 -11.04
C ALA A 8 -21.53 6.92 -11.74
N GLU A 9 -21.14 8.02 -12.39
CA GLU A 9 -19.82 8.17 -12.99
C GLU A 9 -18.70 8.14 -11.95
N ALA A 10 -18.88 8.76 -10.78
CA ALA A 10 -17.91 8.72 -9.69
C ALA A 10 -17.76 7.32 -9.08
N LEU A 11 -18.87 6.56 -8.98
CA LEU A 11 -18.86 5.15 -8.54
C LEU A 11 -18.20 4.24 -9.57
N ASP A 12 -18.51 4.41 -10.86
CA ASP A 12 -17.87 3.65 -11.94
C ASP A 12 -16.37 3.95 -12.03
N LEU A 13 -15.99 5.20 -11.76
CA LEU A 13 -14.60 5.60 -11.62
C LEU A 13 -13.97 4.86 -10.44
N LEU A 14 -14.58 4.86 -9.25
CA LEU A 14 -14.08 4.16 -8.06
C LEU A 14 -13.91 2.64 -8.29
N GLU A 15 -14.83 2.00 -9.00
CA GLU A 15 -14.73 0.57 -9.33
C GLU A 15 -13.62 0.30 -10.34
N LYS A 16 -13.48 1.12 -11.38
CA LYS A 16 -12.33 1.06 -12.30
C LYS A 16 -11.02 1.27 -11.59
N LEU A 17 -10.96 2.24 -10.65
CA LEU A 17 -9.79 2.50 -9.83
C LEU A 17 -9.37 1.28 -9.02
N LEU A 18 -10.32 0.63 -8.34
CA LEU A 18 -10.06 -0.57 -7.55
C LEU A 18 -9.57 -1.72 -8.41
N ASN A 19 -10.12 -1.89 -9.62
CA ASN A 19 -9.72 -2.93 -10.55
C ASN A 19 -8.33 -2.67 -11.17
N ASP A 20 -8.03 -1.42 -11.56
CA ASP A 20 -6.72 -1.04 -12.11
C ASP A 20 -5.58 -1.19 -11.08
N LEU A 21 -5.87 -0.86 -9.81
CA LEU A 21 -4.93 -1.10 -8.69
C LEU A 21 -4.67 -2.59 -8.46
N LYS A 22 -5.65 -3.45 -8.80
CA LYS A 22 -5.55 -4.89 -8.63
C LYS A 22 -4.83 -5.59 -9.78
N GLU A 23 -4.89 -5.03 -10.99
CA GLU A 23 -4.37 -5.68 -12.20
C GLU A 23 -2.92 -5.32 -12.57
N LYS A 24 -2.44 -4.12 -12.22
CA LYS A 24 -1.05 -3.71 -12.55
C LYS A 24 -0.40 -2.91 -11.43
N GLN A 25 0.47 -3.56 -10.66
CA GLN A 25 1.39 -2.93 -9.71
C GLN A 25 2.52 -2.12 -10.39
N SER A 26 2.21 -1.31 -11.41
CA SER A 26 3.21 -0.44 -12.05
C SER A 26 2.98 1.02 -11.64
N LEU A 27 4.07 1.69 -11.24
CA LEU A 27 4.07 3.11 -10.90
C LEU A 27 3.53 4.00 -12.04
N PHE A 28 3.71 3.56 -13.29
CA PHE A 28 3.18 4.26 -14.47
C PHE A 28 1.65 4.29 -14.51
N SER A 29 0.97 3.25 -14.01
CA SER A 29 -0.49 3.22 -13.94
C SER A 29 -1.03 4.32 -13.04
N LEU A 30 -0.41 4.54 -11.87
CA LEU A 30 -0.80 5.60 -10.94
C LEU A 30 -0.64 7.01 -11.54
N LEU A 31 0.40 7.23 -12.35
CA LEU A 31 0.60 8.52 -13.02
C LEU A 31 -0.45 8.78 -14.09
N ILE A 32 -0.73 7.79 -14.96
CA ILE A 32 -1.78 7.90 -15.98
C ILE A 32 -3.12 8.19 -15.31
N LEU A 33 -3.38 7.52 -14.18
CA LEU A 33 -4.58 7.73 -13.41
C LEU A 33 -4.66 9.15 -12.85
N ALA A 34 -3.59 9.65 -12.24
CA ALA A 34 -3.51 11.01 -11.73
C ALA A 34 -3.85 12.04 -12.82
N PHE A 35 -3.24 11.90 -14.01
CA PHE A 35 -3.52 12.78 -15.14
C PHE A 35 -4.96 12.68 -15.62
N THR A 36 -5.53 11.47 -15.67
CA THR A 36 -6.92 11.26 -16.08
C THR A 36 -7.89 11.92 -15.10
N VAL A 37 -7.69 11.72 -13.80
CA VAL A 37 -8.53 12.31 -12.75
C VAL A 37 -8.40 13.84 -12.75
N ALA A 38 -7.19 14.39 -12.86
CA ALA A 38 -6.99 15.83 -12.96
C ALA A 38 -7.63 16.42 -14.23
N GLY A 39 -7.55 15.72 -15.36
CA GLY A 39 -8.19 16.10 -16.62
C GLY A 39 -9.71 16.18 -16.50
N VAL A 40 -10.33 15.10 -16.00
CA VAL A 40 -11.79 14.99 -15.85
C VAL A 40 -12.30 15.99 -14.81
N SER A 41 -11.71 16.00 -13.62
CA SER A 41 -12.13 16.92 -12.56
C SER A 41 -11.87 18.38 -12.91
N GLY A 42 -10.79 18.68 -13.63
CA GLY A 42 -10.53 20.02 -14.14
C GLY A 42 -11.56 20.51 -15.15
N LEU A 43 -12.02 19.62 -16.04
CA LEU A 43 -13.13 19.92 -16.94
C LEU A 43 -14.43 20.20 -16.15
N PHE A 44 -14.71 19.41 -15.11
CA PHE A 44 -15.85 19.66 -14.23
C PHE A 44 -15.73 21.00 -13.49
N LEU A 45 -14.54 21.36 -13.00
CA LEU A 45 -14.30 22.65 -12.35
C LEU A 45 -14.54 23.82 -13.30
N TYR A 46 -14.08 23.72 -14.56
CA TYR A 46 -14.36 24.71 -15.59
C TYR A 46 -15.86 24.87 -15.90
N LEU A 47 -16.61 23.76 -15.91
CA LEU A 47 -18.05 23.80 -16.20
C LEU A 47 -18.91 24.26 -15.03
N LEU A 48 -18.48 24.00 -13.80
CA LEU A 48 -19.27 24.21 -12.59
C LEU A 48 -18.91 25.50 -11.85
N ASP A 49 -17.71 26.04 -12.06
CA ASP A 49 -17.20 27.18 -11.30
C ASP A 49 -16.92 28.40 -12.20
N PRO A 50 -17.56 29.55 -11.94
CA PRO A 50 -17.35 30.75 -12.75
C PRO A 50 -15.97 31.39 -12.57
N ASN A 51 -15.23 31.03 -11.51
CA ASN A 51 -13.88 31.53 -11.27
C ASN A 51 -12.81 30.79 -12.09
N VAL A 52 -13.18 29.71 -12.79
CA VAL A 52 -12.29 28.93 -13.64
C VAL A 52 -12.54 29.35 -15.09
N HIS A 53 -11.64 30.15 -15.65
CA HIS A 53 -11.88 30.83 -16.93
C HIS A 53 -11.57 29.95 -18.16
N THR A 54 -10.66 28.98 -18.03
CA THR A 54 -10.31 28.06 -19.11
C THR A 54 -10.28 26.61 -18.65
N ILE A 55 -10.39 25.67 -19.60
CA ILE A 55 -10.24 24.23 -19.32
C ILE A 55 -8.85 23.94 -18.73
N PHE A 56 -7.81 24.60 -19.23
CA PHE A 56 -6.45 24.46 -18.72
C PHE A 56 -6.33 24.92 -17.27
N ASP A 57 -6.97 26.03 -16.91
CA ASP A 57 -7.02 26.51 -15.51
C ASP A 57 -7.71 25.51 -14.59
N GLY A 58 -8.77 24.86 -15.08
CA GLY A 58 -9.46 23.80 -14.35
C GLY A 58 -8.57 22.59 -14.10
N ILE A 59 -7.90 22.09 -15.14
CA ILE A 59 -6.97 20.94 -15.05
C ILE A 59 -5.78 21.28 -14.14
N TRP A 60 -5.24 22.49 -14.28
CA TRP A 60 -4.18 23.01 -13.42
C TRP A 60 -4.61 23.04 -11.95
N SER A 61 -5.76 23.66 -11.66
CA SER A 61 -6.32 23.74 -10.30
C SER A 61 -6.54 22.36 -9.70
N ALA A 62 -7.08 21.41 -10.48
CA ALA A 62 -7.26 20.02 -10.04
C ALA A 62 -5.91 19.32 -9.76
N TRP A 63 -4.91 19.50 -10.62
CA TRP A 63 -3.58 18.90 -10.48
C TRP A 63 -2.85 19.39 -9.22
N VAL A 64 -2.81 20.71 -9.02
CA VAL A 64 -2.12 21.31 -7.85
C VAL A 64 -2.84 21.01 -6.54
N THR A 65 -4.16 20.84 -6.58
CA THR A 65 -4.97 20.43 -5.42
C THR A 65 -4.74 18.96 -5.08
N MET A 66 -4.79 18.06 -6.07
CA MET A 66 -4.56 16.63 -5.87
C MET A 66 -3.15 16.33 -5.34
N THR A 67 -2.15 17.08 -5.81
CA THR A 67 -0.76 16.97 -5.34
C THR A 67 -0.51 17.69 -4.00
N HIS A 68 -1.53 18.33 -3.41
CA HIS A 68 -1.45 19.11 -2.17
C HIS A 68 -0.48 20.30 -2.22
N VAL A 69 -0.06 20.74 -3.41
CA VAL A 69 0.78 21.93 -3.57
C VAL A 69 -0.03 23.20 -3.35
N GLY A 70 -1.20 23.29 -3.99
CA GLY A 70 -2.19 24.33 -3.74
C GLY A 70 -1.67 25.76 -3.88
N PHE A 71 -1.16 26.14 -5.06
CA PHE A 71 -0.65 27.50 -5.29
C PHE A 71 -1.67 28.62 -5.04
N GLY A 72 -2.97 28.33 -5.16
CA GLY A 72 -4.04 29.26 -4.84
C GLY A 72 -4.28 30.34 -5.89
N ASP A 73 -3.68 30.21 -7.07
CA ASP A 73 -3.85 31.07 -8.24
C ASP A 73 -5.20 30.87 -8.94
N VAL A 74 -5.68 29.62 -9.00
CA VAL A 74 -7.03 29.27 -9.49
C VAL A 74 -7.74 28.44 -8.42
N VAL A 75 -8.77 29.02 -7.80
CA VAL A 75 -9.52 28.39 -6.71
C VAL A 75 -11.02 28.40 -6.99
N PRO A 76 -11.70 27.25 -6.94
CA PRO A 76 -13.14 27.19 -7.10
C PRO A 76 -13.87 27.95 -5.99
N THR A 77 -14.81 28.82 -6.39
CA THR A 77 -15.59 29.66 -5.46
C THR A 77 -17.00 29.16 -5.23
N SER A 78 -17.54 28.41 -6.19
CA SER A 78 -18.87 27.81 -6.13
C SER A 78 -18.93 26.69 -5.09
N PHE A 79 -20.13 26.43 -4.56
CA PHE A 79 -20.35 25.33 -3.62
C PHE A 79 -19.96 23.97 -4.22
N LEU A 80 -20.36 23.72 -5.47
CA LEU A 80 -20.05 22.47 -6.17
C LEU A 80 -18.55 22.34 -6.49
N GLY A 81 -17.91 23.44 -6.90
CA GLY A 81 -16.46 23.47 -7.13
C GLY A 81 -15.68 23.16 -5.86
N ARG A 82 -16.06 23.75 -4.73
CA ARG A 82 -15.45 23.44 -3.42
C ARG A 82 -15.66 22.00 -2.99
N LEU A 83 -16.85 21.45 -3.21
CA LEU A 83 -17.13 20.04 -2.91
C LEU A 83 -16.28 19.10 -3.76
N LEU A 84 -16.11 19.40 -5.05
CA LEU A 84 -15.23 18.65 -5.95
C LEU A 84 -13.76 18.76 -5.53
N SER A 85 -13.29 19.96 -5.19
CA SER A 85 -11.94 20.18 -4.65
C SER A 85 -11.72 19.41 -3.35
N ALA A 86 -12.70 19.37 -2.44
CA ALA A 86 -12.60 18.59 -1.20
C ALA A 86 -12.46 17.09 -1.48
N ALA A 87 -13.23 16.56 -2.44
CA ALA A 87 -13.09 15.17 -2.88
C ALA A 87 -11.71 14.90 -3.52
N LEU A 88 -11.21 15.84 -4.33
CA LEU A 88 -9.88 15.78 -4.95
C LEU A 88 -8.74 15.75 -3.92
N ILE A 89 -8.84 16.51 -2.82
CA ILE A 89 -7.86 16.47 -1.73
C ILE A 89 -7.80 15.07 -1.11
N LEU A 90 -8.96 14.50 -0.76
CA LEU A 90 -9.02 13.14 -0.20
C LEU A 90 -8.51 12.09 -1.19
N PHE A 91 -8.85 12.22 -2.47
CA PHE A 91 -8.34 11.34 -3.52
C PHE A 91 -6.81 11.43 -3.65
N GLY A 92 -6.25 12.64 -3.65
CA GLY A 92 -4.81 12.86 -3.68
C GLY A 92 -4.09 12.19 -2.51
N LEU A 93 -4.67 12.19 -1.32
CA LEU A 93 -4.11 11.55 -0.13
C LEU A 93 -4.04 10.03 -0.31
N VAL A 94 -5.10 9.43 -0.84
CA VAL A 94 -5.17 7.99 -1.15
C VAL A 94 -4.15 7.63 -2.23
N LEU A 95 -4.08 8.42 -3.30
CA LEU A 95 -3.14 8.23 -4.40
C LEU A 95 -1.68 8.30 -3.92
N PHE A 96 -1.36 9.29 -3.08
CA PHE A 96 -0.02 9.43 -2.51
C PHE A 96 0.35 8.26 -1.58
N SER A 97 -0.62 7.75 -0.82
CA SER A 97 -0.43 6.56 0.02
C SER A 97 -0.13 5.31 -0.82
N PHE A 98 -0.83 5.13 -1.95
CA PHE A 98 -0.50 4.04 -2.88
C PHE A 98 0.86 4.22 -3.54
N PHE A 99 1.21 5.44 -3.93
CA PHE A 99 2.52 5.74 -4.50
C PHE A 99 3.65 5.36 -3.54
N THR A 100 3.57 5.75 -2.27
CA THR A 100 4.59 5.39 -1.27
C THR A 100 4.63 3.89 -1.00
N ALA A 101 3.48 3.20 -0.95
CA ALA A 101 3.41 1.75 -0.78
C ALA A 101 4.09 0.99 -1.94
N ILE A 102 3.77 1.31 -3.19
CA ILE A 102 4.37 0.66 -4.36
C ILE A 102 5.87 0.97 -4.46
N LEU A 103 6.27 2.21 -4.16
CA LEU A 103 7.69 2.56 -4.07
C LEU A 103 8.41 1.73 -3.02
N SER A 104 7.83 1.56 -1.84
CA SER A 104 8.39 0.74 -0.77
C SER A 104 8.58 -0.71 -1.22
N VAL A 105 7.55 -1.33 -1.81
CA VAL A 105 7.63 -2.70 -2.33
C VAL A 105 8.70 -2.84 -3.42
N THR A 106 8.79 -1.86 -4.33
CA THR A 106 9.78 -1.88 -5.42
C THR A 106 11.21 -1.73 -4.89
N LEU A 107 11.42 -0.83 -3.93
CA LEU A 107 12.73 -0.63 -3.30
C LEU A 107 13.14 -1.83 -2.45
N ILE A 108 12.20 -2.41 -1.69
CA ILE A 108 12.44 -3.63 -0.93
C ILE A 108 12.78 -4.78 -1.88
N GLY A 109 12.03 -4.98 -2.96
CA GLY A 109 12.32 -6.03 -3.95
C GLY A 109 13.72 -5.90 -4.53
N LYS A 110 14.12 -4.70 -4.97
CA LYS A 110 15.48 -4.45 -5.49
C LYS A 110 16.56 -4.61 -4.42
N ASN A 111 16.26 -4.27 -3.17
CA ASN A 111 17.18 -4.50 -2.06
C ASN A 111 17.28 -5.98 -1.70
N MET A 112 16.20 -6.77 -1.75
CA MET A 112 16.29 -8.21 -1.48
C MET A 112 17.23 -8.91 -2.47
N ASP A 113 17.20 -8.51 -3.74
CA ASP A 113 18.14 -8.98 -4.76
C ASP A 113 19.59 -8.52 -4.47
N ALA A 114 19.78 -7.27 -4.04
CA ALA A 114 21.10 -6.69 -3.75
C ALA A 114 21.75 -7.20 -2.46
N TRP A 115 20.94 -7.52 -1.44
CA TRP A 115 21.39 -8.09 -0.15
C TRP A 115 21.47 -9.62 -0.19
N GLY A 116 21.18 -10.24 -1.34
CA GLY A 116 21.27 -11.70 -1.53
C GLY A 116 20.31 -12.49 -0.62
N ILE A 117 19.28 -11.84 -0.08
CA ILE A 117 18.31 -12.45 0.82
C ILE A 117 17.34 -13.26 -0.03
N ASN A 118 17.77 -14.47 -0.37
CA ASN A 118 16.95 -15.43 -1.09
C ASN A 118 15.95 -16.04 -0.10
N VAL A 119 14.67 -15.73 -0.25
CA VAL A 119 13.58 -16.23 0.63
C VAL A 119 13.61 -17.75 0.74
N GLN A 120 14.01 -18.44 -0.34
CA GLN A 120 14.16 -19.89 -0.35
C GLN A 120 15.28 -20.38 0.57
N GLN A 121 16.34 -19.59 0.73
CA GLN A 121 17.44 -19.92 1.63
C GLN A 121 17.05 -19.66 3.08
N LEU A 122 16.32 -18.58 3.36
CA LEU A 122 15.75 -18.33 4.69
C LEU A 122 14.81 -19.44 5.14
N GLU A 123 13.96 -19.97 4.24
CA GLU A 123 13.07 -21.07 4.57
C GLU A 123 13.83 -22.38 4.84
N LYS A 124 14.89 -22.63 4.06
CA LYS A 124 15.80 -23.76 4.33
C LYS A 124 16.53 -23.60 5.65
N ASP A 125 17.12 -22.44 5.93
CA ASP A 125 17.85 -22.18 7.17
C ASP A 125 16.93 -22.27 8.38
N ALA A 126 15.72 -21.72 8.29
CA ALA A 126 14.69 -21.86 9.33
C ALA A 126 14.26 -23.33 9.52
N GLY A 127 14.14 -24.10 8.43
CA GLY A 127 13.85 -25.54 8.49
C GLY A 127 14.97 -26.35 9.14
N VAL A 128 16.22 -26.05 8.82
CA VAL A 128 17.42 -26.69 9.41
C VAL A 128 17.51 -26.38 10.90
N LEU A 129 17.35 -25.10 11.28
CA LEU A 129 17.36 -24.69 12.69
C LEU A 129 16.27 -25.40 13.50
N LYS A 130 15.07 -25.55 12.94
CA LYS A 130 13.97 -26.24 13.60
C LYS A 130 14.20 -27.75 13.72
N ALA A 131 14.91 -28.35 12.76
CA ALA A 131 15.32 -29.75 12.85
C ALA A 131 16.38 -29.94 13.94
N GLU A 132 17.37 -29.05 14.00
CA GLU A 132 18.43 -29.05 15.02
C GLU A 132 17.87 -28.82 16.43
N GLU A 133 16.94 -27.88 16.59
CA GLU A 133 16.22 -27.64 17.85
C GLU A 133 15.52 -28.91 18.37
N ASN A 134 14.77 -29.59 17.49
CA ASN A 134 14.10 -30.84 17.85
C ASN A 134 15.10 -31.93 18.25
N GLN A 135 16.25 -31.99 17.59
CA GLN A 135 17.29 -32.96 17.91
C GLN A 135 17.90 -32.69 19.29
N ILE A 136 18.19 -31.43 19.60
CA ILE A 136 18.68 -31.00 20.92
C ILE A 136 17.67 -31.35 22.02
N LEU A 137 16.38 -31.07 21.80
CA LEU A 137 15.32 -31.40 22.77
C LEU A 137 15.25 -32.91 23.05
N LEU A 138 15.41 -33.75 22.02
CA LEU A 138 15.43 -35.21 22.19
C LEU A 138 16.65 -35.69 22.98
N GLU A 139 17.83 -35.09 22.75
CA GLU A 139 19.02 -35.40 23.54
C GLU A 139 18.87 -35.00 25.00
N LEU A 140 18.30 -33.83 25.28
CA LEU A 140 18.01 -33.38 26.66
C LEU A 140 17.08 -34.37 27.39
N VAL A 141 16.03 -34.84 26.71
CA VAL A 141 15.12 -35.86 27.27
C VAL A 141 15.86 -37.18 27.56
N ARG A 142 16.75 -37.60 26.66
CA ARG A 142 17.55 -38.82 26.83
C ARG A 142 18.53 -38.70 28.01
N LEU A 143 19.23 -37.57 28.11
CA LEU A 143 20.17 -37.30 29.20
C LEU A 143 19.44 -37.29 30.55
N ARG A 144 18.27 -36.65 30.61
CA ARG A 144 17.43 -36.64 31.81
C ARG A 144 17.04 -38.06 32.25
N LYS A 145 16.59 -38.91 31.33
CA LYS A 145 16.26 -40.32 31.65
C LYS A 145 17.47 -41.12 32.16
N ARG A 146 18.67 -40.86 31.64
CA ARG A 146 19.90 -41.53 32.11
C ARG A 146 20.27 -41.09 33.53
N MET A 147 20.14 -39.80 33.83
CA MET A 147 20.36 -39.26 35.17
C MET A 147 19.40 -39.90 36.18
N ASP A 148 18.09 -39.95 35.87
CA ASP A 148 17.08 -40.58 36.74
C ASP A 148 17.38 -42.07 37.02
N ALA A 149 17.87 -42.80 36.01
CA ALA A 149 18.25 -44.20 36.15
C ALA A 149 19.52 -44.40 37.00
N LEU A 150 20.50 -43.50 36.86
CA LEU A 150 21.71 -43.49 37.69
C LEU A 150 21.39 -43.15 39.15
N GLU A 151 20.53 -42.16 39.38
CA GLU A 151 20.07 -41.77 40.71
C GLU A 151 19.35 -42.94 41.40
N LYS A 152 18.46 -43.64 40.69
CA LYS A 152 17.83 -44.87 41.20
C LYS A 152 18.86 -45.94 41.58
N ARG A 153 19.86 -46.19 40.73
CA ARG A 153 20.93 -47.17 41.00
C ARG A 153 21.76 -46.81 42.24
N ILE A 154 22.17 -45.55 42.37
CA ILE A 154 22.94 -45.05 43.51
C ILE A 154 22.10 -45.15 44.80
N SER A 155 20.83 -44.76 44.76
CA SER A 155 19.92 -44.86 45.91
C SER A 155 19.65 -46.32 46.36
N SER A 156 19.68 -47.28 45.43
CA SER A 156 19.51 -48.72 45.73
C SER A 156 20.79 -49.43 46.22
N GLY A 157 21.97 -48.89 45.89
CA GLY A 157 23.26 -49.47 46.26
C GLY A 157 23.83 -48.98 47.59
N THR A 158 23.15 -48.06 48.27
CA THR A 158 23.57 -47.47 49.56
C THR A 158 22.78 -48.05 50.75
N ARG A 159 22.27 -49.28 50.64
CA ARG A 159 21.66 -50.05 51.73
C ARG A 159 22.44 -51.32 52.01
#